data_AF-A0A521ZVE2-F1
#
_entry.id   AF-A0A521ZVE2-F1
#
_cell.length_a   1.000
_cell.length_b   1.000
_cell.length_c   1.000
_cell.angle_alpha   90.00
_cell.angle_beta   90.00
_cell.angle_gamma   90.00
#
_symmetry.space_group_name_H-M   'P 1'
#
loop_
_entity.id
_entity.type
_entity.pdbx_description
1 polymer ?
#
loop_
_entity_poly.entity_id
_entity_poly.type
_entity_poly.pdbx_seq_one_letter_code
_entity_poly.pdbx_strand_id
1 'polypeptide(L)'
;MDKVKKQDLKHLMPGVARMVRERRSEWGDAHVTDCVNRGMRGEPNQFYAFENGHIVGTAFDGRADLDDLVKSSAMLQGAVFMVMRIPDGVTNGKN
;
A
#
# COMPACT_ATOMS: atom_id res chain seq x y z
N MET A 1 0.33 -10.00 22.13
CA MET A 1 0.64 -9.94 20.69
C MET A 1 0.37 -8.52 20.25
N ASP A 2 1.32 -7.72 20.69
CA ASP A 2 1.17 -6.33 21.06
C ASP A 2 1.33 -5.48 19.82
N LYS A 3 0.42 -4.51 19.66
CA LYS A 3 0.55 -3.31 18.84
C LYS A 3 1.93 -3.23 18.18
N VAL A 4 2.13 -3.80 16.98
CA VAL A 4 3.17 -3.32 16.08
C VAL A 4 2.84 -1.84 15.94
N LYS A 5 3.60 -0.98 16.64
CA LYS A 5 3.08 0.32 17.03
C LYS A 5 2.84 1.08 15.74
N LYS A 6 1.68 1.72 15.61
CA LYS A 6 1.35 2.61 14.48
C LYS A 6 2.46 3.66 14.19
N GLN A 7 3.33 3.91 15.17
CA GLN A 7 4.56 4.73 15.07
C GLN A 7 5.69 4.03 14.31
N ASP A 8 5.87 2.71 14.47
CA ASP A 8 6.90 1.93 13.78
C ASP A 8 6.66 1.94 12.28
N LEU A 9 5.40 1.83 11.84
CA LEU A 9 5.05 1.81 10.42
C LEU A 9 5.44 3.10 9.67
N LYS A 10 5.29 4.27 10.30
CA LYS A 10 5.72 5.55 9.69
C LYS A 10 7.23 5.74 9.68
N HIS A 11 7.94 5.10 10.61
CA HIS A 11 9.39 5.17 10.71
C HIS A 11 10.08 4.15 9.78
N LEU A 12 9.50 2.95 9.68
CA LEU A 12 9.97 1.86 8.83
C LEU A 12 9.58 2.07 7.36
N MET A 13 8.42 2.68 7.11
CA MET A 13 7.85 2.90 5.78
C MET A 13 7.45 4.38 5.52
N PRO A 14 8.42 5.33 5.59
CA PRO A 14 8.13 6.76 5.45
C PRO A 14 7.63 7.14 4.04
N GLY A 15 8.13 6.49 2.99
CA GLY A 15 7.69 6.65 1.61
C GLY A 15 6.23 6.23 1.41
N VAL A 16 5.85 5.06 1.93
CA VAL A 16 4.46 4.58 1.91
C VAL A 16 3.57 5.51 2.74
N ALA A 17 4.03 5.98 3.91
CA ALA A 17 3.27 6.92 4.72
C ALA A 17 3.02 8.26 3.98
N ARG A 18 3.98 8.73 3.18
CA ARG A 18 3.80 9.88 2.29
C ARG A 18 2.77 9.59 1.20
N MET A 19 2.89 8.47 0.49
CA MET A 19 1.96 8.09 -0.57
C MET A 19 0.52 7.94 -0.06
N VAL A 20 0.32 7.36 1.13
CA VAL A 20 -1.00 7.29 1.77
C VAL A 20 -1.56 8.69 2.05
N ARG A 21 -0.72 9.64 2.48
CA ARG A 21 -1.16 11.03 2.70
C ARG A 21 -1.56 11.72 1.40
N GLU A 22 -0.77 11.53 0.34
CA GLU A 22 -1.07 12.04 -1.00
C GLU A 22 -2.43 11.49 -1.48
N ARG A 23 -2.65 10.17 -1.39
CA ARG A 23 -3.95 9.57 -1.75
C ARG A 23 -5.12 10.05 -0.88
N ARG A 24 -4.91 10.32 0.41
CA ARG A 24 -5.98 10.91 1.25
C ARG A 24 -6.37 12.30 0.77
N SER A 25 -5.40 13.08 0.30
CA SER A 25 -5.65 14.41 -0.27
C SER A 25 -6.38 14.33 -1.61
N GLU A 26 -6.10 13.31 -2.42
CA GLU A 26 -6.67 13.16 -3.77
C GLU A 26 -8.02 12.44 -3.78
N TRP A 27 -8.17 11.39 -2.97
CA TRP A 27 -9.29 10.44 -3.03
C TRP A 27 -10.20 10.49 -1.79
N GLY A 28 -9.83 11.29 -0.80
CA GLY A 28 -10.55 11.42 0.46
C GLY A 28 -10.08 10.44 1.53
N ASP A 29 -10.10 10.90 2.78
CA ASP A 29 -9.58 10.14 3.92
C ASP A 29 -10.37 8.86 4.22
N ALA A 30 -11.69 8.89 4.03
CA ALA A 30 -12.58 7.75 4.28
C ALA A 30 -12.25 6.56 3.36
N HIS A 31 -12.13 6.80 2.05
CA HIS A 31 -11.82 5.76 1.06
C HIS A 31 -10.47 5.11 1.33
N VAL A 32 -9.43 5.93 1.55
CA VAL A 32 -8.08 5.44 1.80
C VAL A 32 -8.01 4.65 3.11
N THR A 33 -8.69 5.12 4.15
CA THR A 33 -8.74 4.40 5.43
C THR A 33 -9.46 3.06 5.30
N ASP A 34 -10.55 2.98 4.53
CA ASP A 34 -11.24 1.72 4.25
C ASP A 34 -10.32 0.73 3.53
N CYS A 35 -9.68 1.16 2.44
CA CYS A 35 -8.77 0.33 1.65
C CYS A 35 -7.62 -0.22 2.50
N VAL A 36 -6.96 0.63 3.30
CA VAL A 36 -5.85 0.21 4.18
C VAL A 36 -6.35 -0.80 5.22
N ASN A 37 -7.49 -0.55 5.86
CA ASN A 37 -8.03 -1.45 6.87
C ASN A 37 -8.40 -2.82 6.29
N ARG A 38 -9.03 -2.85 5.10
CA ARG A 38 -9.41 -4.09 4.43
C ARG A 38 -8.21 -4.86 3.91
N GLY A 39 -7.24 -4.19 3.30
CA GLY A 39 -5.97 -4.81 2.88
C GLY A 39 -5.21 -5.41 4.06
N MET A 40 -5.13 -4.71 5.20
CA MET A 40 -4.50 -5.22 6.42
C MET A 40 -5.26 -6.40 7.07
N ARG A 41 -6.55 -6.59 6.74
CA ARG A 41 -7.39 -7.69 7.23
C ARG A 41 -7.30 -8.95 6.36
N GLY A 42 -6.50 -8.96 5.30
CA GLY A 42 -6.39 -10.09 4.39
C GLY A 42 -7.26 -9.97 3.13
N GLU A 43 -7.91 -8.82 2.90
CA GLU A 43 -8.75 -8.67 1.72
C GLU A 43 -7.93 -8.23 0.50
N PRO A 44 -7.89 -9.04 -0.57
CA PRO A 44 -7.13 -8.69 -1.76
C PRO A 44 -7.77 -7.51 -2.50
N ASN A 45 -7.00 -6.88 -3.38
CA ASN A 45 -7.43 -5.78 -4.23
C ASN A 45 -7.79 -4.48 -3.50
N GLN A 46 -7.36 -4.31 -2.25
CA GLN A 46 -7.65 -3.12 -1.45
C GLN A 46 -6.41 -2.25 -1.27
N PHE A 47 -5.35 -2.82 -0.67
CA PHE A 47 -4.13 -2.11 -0.35
C PHE A 47 -2.97 -3.10 -0.20
N TYR A 48 -1.85 -2.80 -0.86
CA TYR A 48 -0.60 -3.54 -0.75
C TYR A 48 0.58 -2.58 -0.87
N ALA A 49 1.55 -2.67 0.03
CA ALA A 49 2.71 -1.80 0.01
C ALA A 49 3.98 -2.50 0.49
N PHE A 50 5.11 -2.02 -0.01
CA PHE A 50 6.43 -2.48 0.33
C PHE A 50 7.39 -1.29 0.50
N GLU A 51 8.23 -1.33 1.54
CA GLU A 51 9.33 -0.39 1.73
C GLU A 51 10.38 -0.96 2.70
N ASN A 52 11.67 -0.87 2.35
CA ASN A 52 12.78 -1.25 3.23
C ASN A 52 12.65 -2.66 3.85
N GLY A 53 12.22 -3.66 3.07
CA GLY A 53 12.04 -5.03 3.55
C GLY A 53 10.71 -5.29 4.28
N HIS A 54 9.87 -4.27 4.45
CA HIS A 54 8.57 -4.37 5.12
C HIS A 54 7.44 -4.43 4.10
N ILE A 55 6.54 -5.38 4.30
CA ILE A 55 5.33 -5.55 3.49
C ILE A 55 4.11 -5.30 4.36
N VAL A 56 3.12 -4.57 3.85
CA VAL A 56 1.83 -4.37 4.51
C VAL A 56 0.67 -4.49 3.53
N GLY A 57 -0.48 -4.92 4.04
CA GLY A 57 -1.67 -5.18 3.24
C GLY A 57 -1.68 -6.57 2.59
N THR A 58 -2.58 -6.76 1.63
CA THR A 58 -2.78 -8.02 0.91
C THR A 58 -2.64 -7.77 -0.57
N ALA A 59 -1.91 -8.65 -1.25
CA ALA A 59 -1.68 -8.58 -2.68
C ALA A 59 -2.99 -8.51 -3.49
N PHE A 60 -2.90 -7.96 -4.70
CA PHE A 60 -4.03 -7.92 -5.63
C PHE A 60 -4.15 -9.27 -6.35
N ASP A 61 -5.38 -9.73 -6.56
CA ASP A 61 -5.63 -11.01 -7.22
C ASP A 61 -5.22 -10.94 -8.71
N GLY A 62 -4.79 -12.07 -9.27
CA GLY A 62 -4.43 -12.18 -10.68
C GLY A 62 -3.16 -11.41 -11.08
N ARG A 63 -2.38 -10.98 -10.09
CA ARG A 63 -1.17 -10.16 -10.25
C ARG A 63 0.06 -10.86 -9.64
N ALA A 64 0.29 -12.11 -10.03
CA ALA A 64 1.49 -12.86 -9.60
C ALA A 64 2.79 -12.12 -9.97
N ASP A 65 2.77 -11.40 -11.10
CA ASP A 65 3.83 -10.50 -11.55
C ASP A 65 4.10 -9.36 -10.57
N LEU A 66 3.07 -8.85 -9.89
CA LEU A 66 3.19 -7.80 -8.90
C LEU A 66 3.88 -8.29 -7.63
N ASP A 67 3.57 -9.50 -7.19
CA ASP A 67 4.25 -10.10 -6.04
C ASP A 67 5.72 -10.38 -6.34
N ASP A 68 6.03 -10.90 -7.52
CA ASP A 68 7.41 -11.14 -7.94
C ASP A 68 8.17 -9.83 -8.18
N LEU A 69 7.51 -8.80 -8.72
CA LEU A 69 8.07 -7.45 -8.83
C LEU A 69 8.37 -6.87 -7.45
N VAL A 70 7.44 -6.98 -6.49
CA VAL A 70 7.63 -6.48 -5.13
C VAL A 70 8.78 -7.22 -4.46
N LYS A 71 8.81 -8.55 -4.52
CA LYS A 71 9.92 -9.37 -3.97
C LYS A 71 11.26 -9.04 -4.61
N SER A 72 11.29 -8.85 -5.93
CA SER A 72 12.52 -8.48 -6.66
C SER A 72 12.98 -7.07 -6.28
N SER A 73 12.05 -6.12 -6.19
CA SER A 73 12.32 -4.76 -5.76
C SER A 73 12.75 -4.69 -4.29
N ALA A 74 12.36 -5.67 -3.47
CA ALA A 74 12.75 -5.72 -2.07
C ALA A 74 14.25 -5.92 -1.83
N MET A 75 14.96 -6.41 -2.84
CA MET A 75 16.42 -6.51 -2.83
C MET A 75 17.11 -5.18 -3.12
N LEU A 76 16.39 -4.18 -3.64
CA LEU A 76 16.92 -2.86 -3.93
C LEU A 76 16.80 -1.96 -2.70
N GLN A 77 17.94 -1.43 -2.24
CA GLN A 77 17.96 -0.54 -1.10
C GLN A 77 17.13 0.72 -1.38
N GLY A 78 16.20 1.04 -0.48
CA GLY A 78 15.33 2.20 -0.59
C GLY A 78 14.16 2.06 -1.57
N ALA A 79 13.87 0.86 -2.09
CA ALA A 79 12.69 0.65 -2.91
C ALA A 79 11.40 0.90 -2.10
N VAL A 80 10.49 1.65 -2.70
CA VAL A 80 9.16 1.96 -2.18
C VAL A 80 8.13 1.59 -3.23
N PHE A 81 7.10 0.86 -2.83
CA PHE A 81 6.02 0.44 -3.70
C PHE A 81 4.70 0.50 -2.94
N MET A 82 3.64 0.95 -3.61
CA MET A 82 2.29 0.95 -3.06
C MET A 82 1.26 0.86 -4.18
N VAL A 83 0.31 -0.04 -4.02
CA VAL A 83 -0.89 -0.14 -4.85
C VAL A 83 -2.11 -0.08 -3.94
N MET A 84 -3.13 0.64 -4.40
CA MET A 84 -4.37 0.87 -3.68
C MET A 84 -5.52 0.91 -4.66
N ARG A 85 -6.68 0.41 -4.22
CA ARG A 85 -7.91 0.46 -5.01
C ARG A 85 -8.29 1.91 -5.31
N ILE A 86 -8.46 2.22 -6.59
CA ILE A 86 -8.91 3.54 -7.03
C ILE A 86 -10.39 3.68 -6.66
N PRO A 87 -10.86 4.85 -6.19
CA PRO A 87 -12.28 5.09 -5.95
C PRO A 87 -13.12 4.90 -7.21
N ASP A 88 -14.35 4.45 -7.04
CA ASP A 88 -15.30 4.37 -8.15
C ASP A 88 -15.52 5.77 -8.75
N GLY A 89 -15.51 5.87 -10.09
CA GLY A 89 -15.65 7.14 -10.80
C GLY A 89 -14.36 7.96 -10.93
N VAL A 90 -13.23 7.52 -10.36
CA VAL A 90 -11.91 8.11 -10.58
C VAL A 90 -11.13 7.21 -11.55
N THR A 91 -10.67 7.76 -12.68
CA THR A 91 -9.71 7.05 -13.56
C THR A 91 -8.30 7.49 -13.22
N ASN A 92 -7.39 6.54 -13.01
CA ASN A 92 -5.97 6.84 -12.90
C ASN A 92 -5.51 7.33 -14.27
N GLY A 93 -5.17 8.61 -14.39
CA GLY A 93 -4.94 9.30 -15.66
C GLY A 93 -4.04 8.49 -16.61
N LYS A 94 -4.67 7.90 -17.62
CA LYS A 94 -4.07 7.44 -18.87
C LYS A 94 -5.11 7.66 -19.97
N ASN A 95 -5.06 8.84 -20.58
CA ASN A 95 -5.27 8.96 -22.03
C ASN A 95 -3.88 8.88 -22.65
#